data_AF-A0A7J9DF63-F1
#
_entry.id   AF-A0A7J9DF63-F1
#
_cell.length_a   1.000
_cell.length_b   1.000
_cell.length_c   1.000
_cell.angle_alpha   90.00
_cell.angle_beta   90.00
_cell.angle_gamma   90.00
#
_symmetry.space_group_name_H-M   'P 1'
#
loop_
_entity.id
_entity.type
_entity.pdbx_description
1 polymer ?
#
loop_
_entity_poly.entity_id
_entity_poly.type
_entity_poly.pdbx_seq_one_letter_code
_entity_poly.pdbx_strand_id
1 'polypeptide(L)'
;MKTHDINFANRPHLLAAEIMLYNFSDIGFTPYGSHWRQLRKVCTLELLKLLCNLSYNITLRTTLVGRCKLQHETFIPIVKEFVEALGGFSITDLFPSIKLLPMISGMRAKLERCHHDLDMMLESIIEEHRASNANLGNSDDETDDLLDVLLNLQDHGGLEFPLTTDNIKAVILDMLIAGTETSSTAVEWAMSEMMKNPRILEKAQAEVRQVYDRTGEVNESDLHELKYLKL
;
A
#
# COMPACT_ATOMS: atom_id res chain seq x y z
N MET A 1 13.73 -26.51 -5.71
CA MET A 1 13.01 -25.48 -4.93
C MET A 1 11.50 -25.73 -4.87
N LYS A 2 10.81 -26.08 -5.96
CA LYS A 2 9.32 -26.13 -6.03
C LYS A 2 8.54 -27.05 -5.08
N THR A 3 9.13 -28.03 -4.41
CA THR A 3 8.39 -29.03 -3.61
C THR A 3 7.91 -28.53 -2.26
N HIS A 4 8.47 -27.43 -1.73
CA HIS A 4 8.12 -26.90 -0.41
C HIS A 4 7.63 -25.44 -0.44
N ASP A 5 7.52 -24.82 -1.61
CA ASP A 5 7.16 -23.41 -1.74
C ASP A 5 5.80 -23.10 -1.07
N ILE A 6 4.82 -24.01 -1.18
CA ILE A 6 3.50 -23.85 -0.55
C ILE A 6 3.59 -23.91 0.98
N ASN A 7 4.51 -24.71 1.53
CA ASN A 7 4.69 -24.80 2.99
C ASN A 7 5.21 -23.48 3.57
N PHE A 8 6.01 -22.74 2.80
CA PHE A 8 6.55 -21.43 3.18
C PHE A 8 5.72 -20.25 2.67
N ALA A 9 4.70 -20.51 1.84
CA ALA A 9 3.81 -19.47 1.32
C ALA A 9 2.77 -19.02 2.36
N ASN A 10 2.53 -19.80 3.41
CA ASN A 10 1.56 -19.44 4.44
C ASN A 10 2.13 -18.39 5.41
N ARG A 11 1.25 -17.55 5.97
CA ARG A 11 1.64 -16.45 6.85
C ARG A 11 1.48 -16.84 8.33
N PRO A 12 2.40 -16.39 9.20
CA PRO A 12 2.21 -16.58 10.64
C PRO A 12 1.01 -15.79 11.12
N HIS A 13 0.32 -16.32 12.13
CA HIS A 13 -0.76 -15.62 12.80
C HIS A 13 -0.18 -14.54 13.71
N LEU A 14 -0.52 -13.28 13.46
CA LEU A 14 -0.13 -12.13 14.27
C LEU A 14 -1.38 -11.43 14.78
N LEU A 15 -1.44 -11.13 16.08
CA LEU A 15 -2.60 -10.44 16.66
C LEU A 15 -2.81 -9.05 16.04
N ALA A 16 -1.72 -8.34 15.76
CA ALA A 16 -1.79 -7.04 15.12
C ALA A 16 -2.41 -7.12 13.71
N ALA A 17 -1.96 -8.09 12.90
CA ALA A 17 -2.53 -8.30 11.56
C ALA A 17 -4.00 -8.76 11.63
N GLU A 18 -4.36 -9.64 12.57
CA GLU A 18 -5.75 -10.07 12.77
C GLU A 18 -6.69 -8.88 13.01
N ILE A 19 -6.30 -7.98 13.93
CA ILE A 19 -7.13 -6.82 14.30
C ILE A 19 -7.10 -5.75 13.21
N MET A 20 -5.91 -5.39 12.74
CA MET A 20 -5.73 -4.19 11.91
C MET A 20 -6.03 -4.44 10.43
N LEU A 21 -5.89 -5.67 9.95
CA LEU A 21 -6.06 -6.06 8.55
C LEU A 21 -7.37 -6.84 8.33
N TYR A 22 -8.41 -6.47 9.08
CA TYR A 22 -9.76 -6.99 8.90
C TYR A 22 -9.81 -8.53 8.91
N ASN A 23 -9.23 -9.14 9.94
CA ASN A 23 -9.14 -10.59 10.10
C ASN A 23 -8.45 -11.28 8.91
N PHE A 24 -7.28 -10.76 8.51
CA PHE A 24 -6.47 -11.30 7.40
C PHE A 24 -7.23 -11.30 6.07
N SER A 25 -7.83 -10.16 5.72
CA SER A 25 -8.51 -9.94 4.45
C SER A 25 -7.63 -9.21 3.42
N ASP A 26 -6.41 -8.89 3.79
CA ASP A 26 -5.44 -8.12 3.01
C ASP A 26 -4.70 -9.00 1.98
N ILE A 27 -3.53 -8.59 1.48
CA ILE A 27 -2.72 -9.37 0.53
C ILE A 27 -1.39 -9.80 1.16
N GLY A 28 -0.88 -9.02 2.11
CA GLY A 28 0.36 -9.25 2.84
C GLY A 28 0.30 -10.44 3.81
N PHE A 29 -0.73 -10.52 4.64
CA PHE A 29 -0.87 -11.42 5.80
C PHE A 29 -1.99 -12.47 5.63
N THR A 30 -2.85 -12.31 4.64
CA THR A 30 -3.85 -13.31 4.26
C THR A 30 -3.24 -14.69 4.02
N PRO A 31 -3.76 -15.76 4.64
CA PRO A 31 -3.31 -17.12 4.42
C PRO A 31 -3.36 -17.54 2.94
N TYR A 32 -2.43 -18.40 2.54
CA TYR A 32 -2.38 -18.87 1.16
C TYR A 32 -3.65 -19.67 0.81
N GLY A 33 -4.36 -19.26 -0.23
CA GLY A 33 -5.63 -19.89 -0.64
C GLY A 33 -6.18 -19.33 -1.95
N SER A 34 -7.38 -19.79 -2.35
CA SER A 34 -8.07 -19.26 -3.54
C SER A 34 -8.39 -17.77 -3.41
N HIS A 35 -8.78 -17.33 -2.21
CA HIS A 35 -9.04 -15.94 -1.87
C HIS A 35 -7.81 -15.05 -2.16
N TRP A 36 -6.67 -15.34 -1.52
CA TRP A 36 -5.40 -14.63 -1.75
C TRP A 36 -4.97 -14.62 -3.23
N ARG A 37 -5.07 -15.76 -3.93
CA ARG A 37 -4.66 -15.84 -5.35
C ARG A 37 -5.49 -14.92 -6.23
N GLN A 38 -6.79 -14.82 -5.98
CA GLN A 38 -7.70 -13.97 -6.74
C GLN A 38 -7.48 -12.49 -6.45
N LEU A 39 -7.39 -12.10 -5.18
CA LEU A 39 -7.09 -10.71 -4.80
C LEU A 39 -5.74 -10.26 -5.36
N ARG A 40 -4.70 -11.09 -5.22
CA ARG A 40 -3.38 -10.81 -5.80
C ARG A 40 -3.45 -10.64 -7.31
N LYS A 41 -4.23 -11.47 -8.01
CA LYS A 41 -4.37 -11.36 -9.47
C LYS A 41 -4.99 -10.02 -9.87
N VAL A 42 -6.11 -9.63 -9.24
CA VAL A 42 -6.78 -8.35 -9.49
C VAL A 42 -5.81 -7.20 -9.23
N CYS A 43 -5.20 -7.15 -8.04
CA CYS A 43 -4.29 -6.07 -7.68
C CYS A 43 -3.05 -6.02 -8.57
N THR A 44 -2.49 -7.16 -9.01
CA THR A 44 -1.34 -7.16 -9.92
C THR A 44 -1.71 -6.58 -11.29
N LEU A 45 -2.91 -6.86 -11.80
CA LEU A 45 -3.39 -6.33 -13.07
C LEU A 45 -3.62 -4.82 -13.00
N GLU A 46 -4.26 -4.35 -11.94
CA GLU A 46 -4.52 -2.92 -11.75
C GLU A 46 -3.25 -2.14 -11.38
N LEU A 47 -2.37 -2.70 -10.53
CA LEU A 47 -1.06 -2.10 -10.26
C LEU A 47 -0.21 -1.97 -11.51
N LEU A 48 -0.26 -2.92 -12.45
CA LEU A 48 0.47 -2.79 -13.71
C LEU A 48 -0.08 -1.62 -14.54
N LYS A 49 -1.40 -1.43 -14.58
CA LYS A 49 -2.01 -0.26 -15.25
C LYS A 49 -1.63 1.05 -14.56
N LEU A 50 -1.62 1.07 -13.22
CA LEU A 50 -1.23 2.22 -12.41
C LEU A 50 0.28 2.53 -12.54
N LEU A 51 1.16 1.52 -12.56
CA LEU A 51 2.60 1.67 -12.78
C LEU A 51 2.89 2.15 -14.21
N CYS A 52 2.16 1.70 -15.22
CA CYS A 52 2.27 2.26 -16.57
C CYS A 52 1.75 3.71 -16.67
N ASN A 53 0.98 4.19 -15.68
CA ASN A 53 0.52 5.58 -15.53
C ASN A 53 1.13 6.22 -14.28
N LEU A 54 2.46 6.23 -14.19
CA LEU A 54 3.23 6.77 -13.07
C LEU A 54 2.87 8.23 -12.69
N SER A 55 2.33 9.02 -13.64
CA SER A 55 1.75 10.35 -13.40
C SER A 55 0.46 10.35 -12.57
N TYR A 56 -0.35 9.28 -12.66
CA TYR A 56 -1.58 9.13 -11.90
C TYR A 56 -1.31 8.77 -10.44
N ASN A 57 -0.23 8.05 -10.09
CA ASN A 57 0.06 7.69 -8.70
C ASN A 57 0.52 8.88 -7.83
N ILE A 58 1.25 9.83 -8.42
CA ILE A 58 1.61 11.09 -7.74
C ILE A 58 0.38 11.99 -7.65
N THR A 59 -0.47 11.99 -8.69
CA THR A 59 -1.75 12.73 -8.68
C THR A 59 -2.70 12.13 -7.66
N LEU A 60 -2.92 10.82 -7.62
CA LEU A 60 -3.72 10.08 -6.64
C LEU A 60 -3.17 10.24 -5.22
N ARG A 61 -1.85 10.27 -5.01
CA ARG A 61 -1.28 10.69 -3.72
C ARG A 61 -1.57 12.16 -3.41
N THR A 62 -1.53 13.06 -4.37
CA THR A 62 -1.80 14.50 -4.14
C THR A 62 -3.28 14.86 -4.16
N THR A 63 -4.17 14.01 -4.69
CA THR A 63 -5.62 14.20 -4.74
C THR A 63 -6.34 13.35 -3.70
N LEU A 64 -5.90 12.12 -3.36
CA LEU A 64 -6.39 11.44 -2.15
C LEU A 64 -5.94 12.21 -0.91
N VAL A 65 -4.67 12.64 -0.82
CA VAL A 65 -4.19 13.44 0.33
C VAL A 65 -4.60 14.91 0.21
N GLY A 66 -4.83 15.44 -1.00
CA GLY A 66 -5.27 16.83 -1.20
C GLY A 66 -6.78 17.04 -1.20
N ARG A 67 -7.59 16.00 -1.39
CA ARG A 67 -9.06 16.06 -1.30
C ARG A 67 -9.61 15.45 0.00
N CYS A 68 -8.90 14.51 0.63
CA CYS A 68 -9.17 14.17 2.02
C CYS A 68 -9.00 15.42 2.90
N LYS A 69 -10.11 15.92 3.45
CA LYS A 69 -10.11 16.91 4.53
C LYS A 69 -9.46 16.36 5.83
N LEU A 70 -9.12 15.07 5.86
CA LEU A 70 -8.29 14.46 6.90
C LEU A 70 -6.88 15.04 6.77
N GLN A 71 -6.58 15.99 7.66
CA GLN A 71 -5.27 16.61 7.83
C GLN A 71 -4.14 15.59 7.62
N HIS A 72 -3.21 15.92 6.73
CA HIS A 72 -1.94 15.22 6.56
C HIS A 72 -1.20 15.00 7.92
N GLU A 73 -1.48 15.86 8.91
CA GLU A 73 -1.01 15.77 10.30
C GLU A 73 -1.63 14.60 11.10
N THR A 74 -2.85 14.16 10.79
CA THR A 74 -3.53 13.03 11.47
C THR A 74 -3.20 11.69 10.81
N PHE A 75 -2.95 11.67 9.50
CA PHE A 75 -2.65 10.44 8.75
C PHE A 75 -1.30 9.82 9.14
N ILE A 76 -0.22 10.63 9.14
CA ILE A 76 1.15 10.17 9.44
C ILE A 76 1.25 9.43 10.78
N PRO A 77 0.73 9.96 11.92
CA PRO A 77 0.85 9.27 13.19
C PRO A 77 0.07 7.95 13.22
N ILE A 78 -1.09 7.86 12.55
CA ILE A 78 -1.86 6.61 12.43
C ILE A 78 -1.05 5.57 11.66
N VAL A 79 -0.47 5.95 10.51
CA VAL A 79 0.36 5.04 9.70
C VAL A 79 1.60 4.58 10.46
N LYS A 80 2.27 5.49 11.17
CA LYS A 80 3.44 5.13 11.99
C LYS A 80 3.08 4.13 13.08
N GLU A 81 1.99 4.37 13.81
CA GLU A 81 1.50 3.44 14.82
C GLU A 81 1.16 2.07 14.21
N PHE A 82 0.58 2.06 13.00
CA PHE A 82 0.31 0.83 12.27
C PHE A 82 1.57 0.06 11.87
N VAL A 83 2.57 0.73 11.31
CA VAL A 83 3.84 0.11 10.93
C VAL A 83 4.59 -0.41 12.17
N GLU A 84 4.58 0.33 13.27
CA GLU A 84 5.15 -0.12 14.55
C GLU A 84 4.43 -1.34 15.12
N ALA A 85 3.10 -1.38 15.01
CA ALA A 85 2.29 -2.49 15.49
C ALA A 85 2.52 -3.78 14.69
N LEU A 86 2.64 -3.68 13.36
CA LEU A 86 2.89 -4.83 12.48
C LEU A 86 4.36 -5.28 12.48
N GLY A 87 5.30 -4.34 12.59
CA GLY A 87 6.73 -4.61 12.60
C GLY A 87 7.32 -4.92 13.99
N GLY A 88 6.57 -4.63 15.05
CA GLY A 88 7.01 -4.79 16.43
C GLY A 88 6.96 -6.25 16.92
N PHE A 89 7.94 -6.64 17.74
CA PHE A 89 7.89 -7.90 18.47
C PHE A 89 6.82 -7.83 19.56
N SER A 90 5.61 -8.32 19.28
CA SER A 90 4.61 -8.47 20.33
C SER A 90 4.88 -9.72 21.16
N ILE A 91 4.98 -9.56 22.48
CA ILE A 91 5.08 -10.69 23.42
C ILE A 91 3.87 -11.64 23.32
N THR A 92 2.73 -11.13 22.83
CA THR A 92 1.52 -11.92 22.59
C THR A 92 1.71 -12.95 21.49
N ASP A 93 2.52 -12.62 20.48
CA ASP A 93 2.77 -13.49 19.34
C ASP A 93 3.87 -14.52 19.65
N LEU A 94 4.76 -14.21 20.62
CA LEU A 94 5.75 -15.16 21.14
C LEU A 94 5.15 -16.20 22.09
N PHE A 95 4.12 -15.82 22.86
CA PHE A 95 3.48 -16.70 23.85
C PHE A 95 1.95 -16.77 23.64
N PRO A 96 1.48 -17.26 22.48
CA PRO A 96 0.06 -17.25 22.12
C PRO A 96 -0.81 -18.10 23.07
N SER A 97 -0.21 -19.07 23.77
CA SER A 97 -0.89 -19.92 24.75
C SER A 97 -1.41 -19.14 25.97
N ILE A 98 -0.85 -17.97 26.28
CA ILE A 98 -1.24 -17.16 27.43
C ILE A 98 -2.24 -16.08 26.99
N LYS A 99 -3.51 -16.47 26.89
CA LYS A 99 -4.61 -15.60 26.40
C LYS A 99 -4.82 -14.31 27.21
N LEU A 100 -4.27 -14.21 28.42
CA LEU A 100 -4.33 -13.00 29.24
C LEU A 100 -3.31 -11.93 28.82
N LEU A 101 -2.19 -12.30 28.17
CA LEU A 101 -1.12 -11.35 27.80
C LEU A 101 -1.62 -10.17 26.94
N PRO A 102 -2.44 -10.37 25.90
CA PRO A 102 -2.96 -9.25 25.12
C PRO A 102 -3.85 -8.30 25.91
N MET A 103 -4.56 -8.82 26.91
CA MET A 103 -5.52 -8.07 27.72
C MET A 103 -4.79 -7.25 28.81
N ILE A 104 -3.84 -7.87 29.51
CA ILE A 104 -3.09 -7.21 30.59
C ILE A 104 -2.02 -6.25 30.06
N SER A 105 -1.49 -6.47 28.86
CA SER A 105 -0.47 -5.60 28.26
C SER A 105 -1.05 -4.31 27.69
N GLY A 106 -2.37 -4.19 27.57
CA GLY A 106 -3.03 -3.07 26.88
C GLY A 106 -2.85 -3.09 25.36
N MET A 107 -2.11 -4.07 24.81
CA MET A 107 -1.80 -4.15 23.38
C MET A 107 -3.08 -4.29 22.54
N ARG A 108 -4.02 -5.16 22.95
CA ARG A 108 -5.29 -5.35 22.22
C ARG A 108 -6.06 -4.02 22.11
N ALA A 109 -6.21 -3.30 23.22
CA ALA A 109 -6.93 -2.03 23.23
C ALA A 109 -6.23 -0.95 22.39
N LYS A 110 -4.89 -0.95 22.33
CA LYS A 110 -4.12 -0.08 21.45
C LYS A 110 -4.37 -0.41 19.98
N LEU A 111 -4.29 -1.70 19.61
CA LEU A 111 -4.54 -2.17 18.25
C LEU A 111 -5.98 -1.88 17.79
N GLU A 112 -6.97 -2.10 18.64
CA GLU A 112 -8.38 -1.81 18.34
C GLU A 112 -8.63 -0.30 18.14
N ARG A 113 -7.94 0.56 18.90
CA ARG A 113 -8.00 2.01 18.69
C ARG A 113 -7.37 2.42 17.36
N CYS A 114 -6.17 1.93 17.07
CA CYS A 114 -5.49 2.20 15.80
C CYS A 114 -6.32 1.71 14.60
N HIS A 115 -6.91 0.51 14.71
CA HIS A 115 -7.82 -0.02 13.69
C HIS A 115 -9.05 0.89 13.51
N HIS A 116 -9.66 1.39 14.59
CA HIS A 116 -10.77 2.32 14.48
C HIS A 116 -10.40 3.62 13.73
N ASP A 117 -9.24 4.19 14.03
CA ASP A 117 -8.76 5.40 13.37
C ASP A 117 -8.46 5.16 11.87
N LEU A 118 -7.90 4.01 11.52
CA LEU A 118 -7.71 3.57 10.13
C LEU A 118 -9.04 3.33 9.42
N ASP A 119 -10.00 2.69 10.09
CA ASP A 119 -11.30 2.39 9.50
C ASP A 119 -12.07 3.65 9.14
N MET A 120 -12.09 4.65 10.03
CA MET A 120 -12.69 5.96 9.75
C MET A 120 -12.06 6.65 8.54
N MET A 121 -10.73 6.54 8.41
CA MET A 121 -10.00 7.10 7.28
C MET A 121 -10.36 6.40 5.96
N LEU A 122 -10.34 5.06 5.95
CA LEU A 122 -10.67 4.27 4.77
C LEU A 122 -12.14 4.43 4.36
N GLU A 123 -13.06 4.53 5.32
CA GLU A 123 -14.46 4.83 5.06
C GLU A 123 -14.61 6.21 4.37
N SER A 124 -13.91 7.23 4.88
CA SER A 124 -13.92 8.56 4.25
C SER A 124 -13.42 8.52 2.81
N ILE A 125 -12.39 7.73 2.51
CA ILE A 125 -11.86 7.57 1.15
C ILE A 125 -12.90 6.93 0.24
N ILE A 126 -13.54 5.84 0.68
CA ILE A 126 -14.54 5.12 -0.11
C ILE A 126 -15.76 6.02 -0.40
N GLU A 127 -16.25 6.74 0.60
CA GLU A 127 -17.43 7.60 0.44
C GLU A 127 -17.14 8.83 -0.42
N GLU A 128 -15.96 9.44 -0.29
CA GLU A 128 -15.52 10.53 -1.16
C GLU A 128 -15.39 10.07 -2.62
N HIS A 129 -14.84 8.88 -2.83
CA HIS A 129 -14.72 8.28 -4.16
C HIS A 129 -16.08 8.04 -4.81
N ARG A 130 -17.02 7.43 -4.08
CA ARG A 130 -18.41 7.22 -4.52
C ARG A 130 -19.09 8.54 -4.87
N ALA A 131 -18.91 9.58 -4.05
CA ALA A 131 -19.46 10.91 -4.31
C ALA A 131 -18.84 11.57 -5.54
N SER A 132 -17.53 11.39 -5.78
CA SER A 132 -16.85 11.89 -6.98
C SER A 132 -17.43 11.24 -8.25
N ASN A 133 -17.55 9.91 -8.26
CA ASN A 133 -18.07 9.15 -9.39
C ASN A 133 -19.55 9.46 -9.67
N ALA A 134 -20.36 9.73 -8.64
CA ALA A 134 -21.75 10.16 -8.84
C ALA A 134 -21.88 11.54 -9.50
N ASN A 135 -20.85 12.40 -9.38
CA ASN A 135 -20.84 13.75 -9.95
C ASN A 135 -20.24 13.80 -11.36
N LEU A 136 -19.32 12.89 -11.70
CA LEU A 136 -18.80 12.72 -13.07
C LEU A 136 -19.73 11.82 -13.88
N GLY A 137 -20.88 12.34 -14.30
CA GLY A 137 -21.73 11.63 -15.25
C GLY A 137 -20.99 11.39 -16.58
N ASN A 138 -20.74 10.12 -16.91
CA ASN A 138 -20.28 9.60 -18.20
C ASN A 138 -19.19 10.44 -18.92
N SER A 139 -17.99 10.52 -18.36
CA SER A 139 -16.79 10.79 -19.16
C SER A 139 -16.12 9.45 -19.51
N ASP A 140 -16.33 8.99 -20.75
CA ASP A 140 -15.78 7.75 -21.36
C ASP A 140 -14.23 7.67 -21.40
N ASP A 141 -13.50 8.58 -20.75
CA ASP A 141 -12.04 8.75 -20.86
C ASP A 141 -11.30 8.61 -19.50
N GLU A 142 -12.02 8.36 -18.40
CA GLU A 142 -11.37 8.12 -17.10
C GLU A 142 -11.10 6.62 -16.94
N THR A 143 -9.83 6.27 -16.78
CA THR A 143 -9.43 4.88 -16.53
C THR A 143 -9.81 4.49 -15.12
N ASP A 144 -10.64 3.45 -14.97
CA ASP A 144 -11.02 2.87 -13.67
C ASP A 144 -9.79 2.68 -12.76
N ASP A 145 -9.84 3.23 -11.55
CA ASP A 145 -8.81 3.00 -10.56
C ASP A 145 -9.02 1.66 -9.83
N LEU A 146 -8.07 1.27 -8.98
CA LEU A 146 -8.19 0.00 -8.24
C LEU A 146 -9.45 -0.05 -7.36
N LEU A 147 -9.87 1.09 -6.79
CA LEU A 147 -11.05 1.15 -5.93
C LEU A 147 -12.33 0.97 -6.77
N ASP A 148 -12.41 1.57 -7.95
CA ASP A 148 -13.49 1.34 -8.92
C ASP A 148 -13.63 -0.14 -9.28
N VAL A 149 -12.51 -0.79 -9.61
CA VAL A 149 -12.50 -2.20 -9.98
C VAL A 149 -12.96 -3.08 -8.82
N LEU A 150 -12.52 -2.79 -7.59
CA LEU A 150 -12.93 -3.54 -6.41
C LEU A 150 -14.41 -3.34 -6.07
N LEU A 151 -14.92 -2.12 -6.15
CA LEU A 151 -16.34 -1.82 -5.93
C LEU A 151 -17.22 -2.50 -7.01
N ASN A 152 -16.79 -2.45 -8.26
CA ASN A 152 -17.47 -3.12 -9.36
C ASN A 152 -17.54 -4.65 -9.16
N LEU A 153 -16.44 -5.27 -8.71
CA LEU A 153 -16.39 -6.69 -8.36
C LEU A 153 -17.25 -7.06 -7.14
N GLN A 154 -17.43 -6.12 -6.20
CA GLN A 154 -18.35 -6.29 -5.07
C GLN A 154 -19.81 -6.29 -5.54
N ASP A 155 -20.19 -5.36 -6.42
CA ASP A 155 -21.59 -5.20 -6.87
C ASP A 155 -22.02 -6.28 -7.87
N HIS A 156 -21.16 -6.60 -8.85
CA HIS A 156 -21.50 -7.52 -9.95
C HIS A 156 -20.96 -8.93 -9.76
N GLY A 157 -20.12 -9.15 -8.75
CA GLY A 157 -19.39 -10.40 -8.55
C GLY A 157 -18.27 -10.59 -9.59
N GLY A 158 -17.76 -11.82 -9.69
CA GLY A 158 -16.66 -12.17 -10.59
C GLY A 158 -15.50 -12.91 -9.91
N LEU A 159 -15.53 -12.98 -8.58
CA LEU A 159 -14.66 -13.81 -7.76
C LEU A 159 -15.41 -15.04 -7.26
N GLU A 160 -14.68 -16.08 -6.88
CA GLU A 160 -15.24 -17.30 -6.27
C GLU A 160 -15.85 -17.07 -4.87
N PHE A 161 -15.65 -15.88 -4.30
CA PHE A 161 -16.15 -15.48 -2.99
C PHE A 161 -16.74 -14.06 -3.07
N PRO A 162 -17.73 -13.72 -2.23
CA PRO A 162 -18.28 -12.38 -2.18
C PRO A 162 -17.26 -11.41 -1.55
N LEU A 163 -16.99 -10.29 -2.21
CA LEU A 163 -16.10 -9.25 -1.69
C LEU A 163 -16.85 -8.34 -0.72
N THR A 164 -16.41 -8.30 0.54
CA THR A 164 -16.98 -7.39 1.54
C THR A 164 -16.29 -6.04 1.52
N THR A 165 -16.93 -5.01 2.09
CA THR A 165 -16.30 -3.69 2.27
C THR A 165 -15.00 -3.80 3.07
N ASP A 166 -14.97 -4.67 4.08
CA ASP A 166 -13.75 -4.94 4.86
C ASP A 166 -12.62 -5.51 4.00
N ASN A 167 -12.93 -6.38 3.02
CA ASN A 167 -11.92 -6.86 2.08
C ASN A 167 -11.37 -5.72 1.21
N ILE A 168 -12.24 -4.83 0.73
CA ILE A 168 -11.84 -3.66 -0.06
C ILE A 168 -10.94 -2.75 0.78
N LYS A 169 -11.37 -2.40 2.00
CA LYS A 169 -10.59 -1.58 2.95
C LYS A 169 -9.21 -2.19 3.22
N ALA A 170 -9.15 -3.49 3.48
CA ALA A 170 -7.90 -4.20 3.71
C ALA A 170 -6.94 -4.12 2.52
N VAL A 171 -7.44 -4.31 1.29
CA VAL A 171 -6.64 -4.23 0.06
C VAL A 171 -6.14 -2.80 -0.20
N ILE A 172 -7.00 -1.79 -0.06
CA ILE A 172 -6.62 -0.39 -0.26
C ILE A 172 -5.57 0.04 0.75
N LEU A 173 -5.74 -0.35 2.02
CA LEU A 173 -4.76 -0.09 3.08
C LEU A 173 -3.40 -0.70 2.73
N ASP A 174 -3.37 -1.98 2.33
CA ASP A 174 -2.15 -2.67 1.92
C ASP A 174 -1.41 -1.93 0.80
N MET A 175 -2.14 -1.52 -0.24
CA MET A 175 -1.54 -0.81 -1.38
C MET A 175 -0.98 0.56 -0.97
N LEU A 176 -1.72 1.30 -0.15
CA LEU A 176 -1.34 2.64 0.28
C LEU A 176 -0.08 2.60 1.16
N ILE A 177 -0.05 1.72 2.16
CA ILE A 177 1.04 1.65 3.14
C ILE A 177 2.27 1.01 2.50
N ALA A 178 2.12 -0.14 1.84
CA ALA A 178 3.25 -0.84 1.23
C ALA A 178 3.89 -0.01 0.11
N GLY A 179 3.09 0.69 -0.71
CA GLY A 179 3.59 1.57 -1.77
C GLY A 179 4.26 2.84 -1.23
N THR A 180 3.75 3.40 -0.13
CA THR A 180 4.25 4.66 0.43
C THR A 180 5.52 4.48 1.25
N GLU A 181 5.48 3.63 2.26
CA GLU A 181 6.52 3.56 3.30
C GLU A 181 7.83 2.96 2.77
N THR A 182 7.71 1.96 1.90
CA THR A 182 8.89 1.27 1.34
C THR A 182 9.64 2.16 0.34
N SER A 183 8.90 2.87 -0.52
CA SER A 183 9.48 3.75 -1.54
C SER A 183 10.10 5.01 -0.91
N SER A 184 9.44 5.63 0.08
CA SER A 184 10.00 6.77 0.81
C SER A 184 11.28 6.37 1.54
N THR A 185 11.26 5.25 2.27
CA THR A 185 12.44 4.72 2.98
C THR A 185 13.60 4.47 2.01
N ALA A 186 13.35 3.84 0.86
CA ALA A 186 14.39 3.57 -0.14
C ALA A 186 15.02 4.87 -0.67
N VAL A 187 14.19 5.89 -0.98
CA VAL A 187 14.68 7.20 -1.44
C VAL A 187 15.46 7.92 -0.34
N GLU A 188 14.97 7.91 0.90
CA GLU A 188 15.67 8.52 2.05
C GLU A 188 17.05 7.89 2.27
N TRP A 189 17.15 6.56 2.22
CA TRP A 189 18.43 5.86 2.31
C TRP A 189 19.35 6.17 1.14
N ALA A 190 18.83 6.14 -0.09
CA ALA A 190 19.60 6.46 -1.28
C ALA A 190 20.19 7.88 -1.18
N MET A 191 19.37 8.86 -0.79
CA MET A 191 19.79 10.24 -0.61
C MET A 191 20.80 10.40 0.53
N SER A 192 20.56 9.77 1.67
CA SER A 192 21.48 9.79 2.83
C SER A 192 22.86 9.24 2.45
N GLU A 193 22.91 8.11 1.74
CA GLU A 193 24.18 7.51 1.32
C GLU A 193 24.88 8.31 0.21
N MET A 194 24.14 8.91 -0.72
CA MET A 194 24.70 9.81 -1.72
C MET A 194 25.28 11.10 -1.09
N MET A 195 24.59 11.70 -0.12
CA MET A 195 25.08 12.90 0.58
C MET A 195 26.36 12.65 1.39
N LYS A 196 26.51 11.44 1.95
CA LYS A 196 27.74 11.03 2.64
C LYS A 196 28.91 10.76 1.69
N ASN A 197 28.63 10.51 0.40
CA ASN A 197 29.63 10.18 -0.61
C ASN A 197 29.55 11.15 -1.81
N PRO A 198 30.13 12.37 -1.70
CA PRO A 198 29.99 13.42 -2.73
C PRO A 198 30.37 12.97 -4.14
N ARG A 199 31.39 12.10 -4.27
CA ARG A 199 31.82 11.55 -5.57
C ARG A 199 30.73 10.70 -6.25
N ILE A 200 29.94 9.95 -5.47
CA ILE A 200 28.83 9.13 -5.97
C ILE A 200 27.70 10.07 -6.43
N LEU A 201 27.34 11.04 -5.60
CA LEU A 201 26.30 12.03 -5.92
C LEU A 201 26.65 12.83 -7.17
N GLU A 202 27.88 13.33 -7.29
CA GLU A 202 28.36 14.05 -8.48
C GLU A 202 28.24 13.20 -9.74
N LYS A 203 28.61 11.91 -9.67
CA LYS A 203 28.53 10.99 -10.80
C LYS A 203 27.08 10.70 -11.20
N ALA A 204 26.18 10.50 -10.23
CA ALA A 204 24.76 10.31 -10.50
C ALA A 204 24.12 11.55 -11.13
N GLN A 205 24.38 12.74 -10.59
CA GLN A 205 23.88 13.99 -11.16
C GLN A 205 24.45 14.26 -12.56
N ALA A 206 25.73 13.96 -12.79
CA ALA A 206 26.35 14.12 -14.09
C ALA A 206 25.71 13.20 -15.16
N GLU A 207 25.40 11.95 -14.81
CA GLU A 207 24.70 11.03 -15.71
C GLU A 207 23.29 11.52 -16.04
N VAL A 208 22.51 11.91 -15.02
CA VAL A 208 21.14 12.42 -15.22
C VAL A 208 21.13 13.65 -16.13
N ARG A 209 22.03 14.62 -15.89
CA ARG A 209 22.20 15.79 -16.77
C ARG A 209 22.60 15.39 -18.19
N GLN A 210 23.54 14.47 -18.35
CA GLN A 210 23.96 14.03 -19.68
C GLN A 210 22.82 13.41 -20.50
N VAL A 211 21.93 12.65 -19.86
CA VAL A 211 20.80 12.00 -20.53
C VAL A 211 19.68 13.00 -20.80
N TYR A 212 19.28 13.80 -19.82
CA TYR A 212 18.05 14.63 -19.88
C TYR A 212 18.27 16.11 -20.23
N ASP A 213 19.50 16.65 -20.23
CA ASP A 213 19.76 18.05 -20.61
C ASP A 213 19.35 18.35 -22.07
N ARG A 214 19.25 17.31 -22.91
CA ARG A 214 18.85 17.42 -24.31
C ARG A 214 17.34 17.59 -24.50
N THR A 215 16.54 16.97 -23.64
CA THR A 215 15.07 16.96 -23.74
C THR A 215 14.43 18.02 -22.86
N GLY A 216 15.09 18.46 -21.78
CA GLY A 216 14.57 19.43 -20.82
C GLY A 216 13.45 18.90 -19.92
N GLU A 217 12.94 17.70 -20.21
CA GLU A 217 11.93 16.98 -19.44
C GLU A 217 12.44 15.58 -19.13
N VAL A 218 12.19 15.13 -17.89
CA VAL A 218 12.47 13.77 -17.44
C VAL A 218 11.30 12.89 -17.86
N ASN A 219 11.55 11.95 -18.76
CA ASN A 219 10.59 10.95 -19.22
C ASN A 219 11.14 9.54 -18.94
N GLU A 220 10.25 8.61 -18.57
CA GLU A 220 10.56 7.20 -18.33
C GLU A 220 11.10 6.47 -19.56
N SER A 221 10.78 6.96 -20.76
CA SER A 221 11.25 6.39 -22.03
C SER A 221 12.78 6.26 -22.07
N ASP A 222 13.49 7.24 -21.51
CA ASP A 222 14.96 7.31 -21.52
C ASP A 222 15.59 6.75 -20.24
N LEU A 223 14.80 6.18 -19.32
CA LEU A 223 15.30 5.66 -18.05
C LEU A 223 16.33 4.54 -18.24
N HIS A 224 16.19 3.75 -19.31
CA HIS A 224 17.11 2.68 -19.68
C HIS A 224 18.53 3.19 -20.04
N GLU A 225 18.69 4.48 -20.34
CA GLU A 225 19.99 5.11 -20.63
C GLU A 225 20.76 5.48 -19.35
N LEU A 226 20.12 5.50 -18.17
CA LEU A 226 20.80 5.67 -16.88
C LEU A 226 21.51 4.35 -16.49
N LYS A 227 22.82 4.28 -16.73
CA LYS A 227 23.63 3.07 -16.50
C LYS A 227 24.22 3.02 -15.10
N TYR A 228 24.42 4.17 -14.48
CA TYR A 228 24.96 4.33 -13.14
C TYR A 228 23.84 4.44 -12.10
N LEU A 229 22.85 5.31 -12.32
CA LEU A 229 21.64 5.43 -11.50
C LEU A 229 20.55 4.49 -12.01
N LYS A 230 20.75 3.18 -11.82
CA LYS A 230 19.73 2.18 -12.13
C LYS A 230 18.68 2.16 -11.04
N LEU A 231 17.41 2.29 -11.44
CA LEU A 231 16.23 2.04 -10.61
C LEU A 231 15.83 0.56 -10.68
#